data_AF-A0A2G9T6U2-F1
#
_entry.id   AF-A0A2G9T6U2-F1
#
_cell.length_a   1.000
_cell.length_b   1.000
_cell.length_c   1.000
_cell.angle_alpha   90.00
_cell.angle_beta   90.00
_cell.angle_gamma   90.00
#
_symmetry.space_group_name_H-M   'P 1'
#
loop_
_entity.id
_entity.type
_entity.pdbx_description
1 polymer ?
#
loop_
_entity_poly.entity_id
_entity_poly.type
_entity_poly.pdbx_seq_one_letter_code
_entity_poly.pdbx_strand_id
1 'polypeptide(L)'
;MSSNDPVVLSETPLDFPTDQAAFNTDLPYYNRLSQLKGKYLFGAGSIKNAHSQHEFMPKNELHAYKDALVELTLKLCGEDSME
;
A
#
# COMPACT_ATOMS: atom_id res chain seq x y z
N MET A 1 -7.22 -11.49 25.21
CA MET A 1 -6.31 -10.99 24.17
C MET A 1 -7.16 -10.26 23.15
N SER A 2 -6.91 -8.98 22.88
CA SER A 2 -7.57 -8.30 21.75
C SER A 2 -6.65 -8.41 20.55
N SER A 3 -7.02 -9.24 19.58
CA SER A 3 -6.43 -9.21 18.24
C SER A 3 -7.26 -8.26 17.38
N ASN A 4 -6.59 -7.43 16.59
CA ASN A 4 -7.28 -6.73 15.51
C ASN A 4 -7.70 -7.75 14.44
N ASP A 5 -8.88 -7.57 13.87
CA ASP A 5 -9.26 -8.35 12.69
C ASP A 5 -8.36 -7.98 11.50
N PRO A 6 -7.94 -8.96 10.68
CA PRO A 6 -7.11 -8.67 9.51
C PRO A 6 -7.89 -7.82 8.51
N VAL A 7 -7.22 -6.81 7.95
CA VAL A 7 -7.76 -6.03 6.83
C VAL A 7 -7.33 -6.69 5.53
N VAL A 8 -8.30 -7.14 4.74
CA VAL A 8 -8.07 -7.63 3.39
C VAL A 8 -7.81 -6.43 2.47
N LEU A 9 -6.64 -6.41 1.84
CA LEU A 9 -6.27 -5.42 0.83
C LEU A 9 -6.87 -5.76 -0.53
N SER A 10 -7.08 -4.73 -1.34
CA SER A 10 -7.49 -4.87 -2.74
C SER A 10 -6.32 -5.35 -3.60
N GLU A 11 -6.61 -6.02 -4.70
CA GLU A 11 -5.59 -6.36 -5.71
C GLU A 11 -5.01 -5.09 -6.32
N THR A 12 -3.70 -5.09 -6.57
CA THR A 12 -3.01 -3.95 -7.19
C THR A 12 -3.56 -3.71 -8.61
N PRO A 13 -3.91 -2.46 -8.99
CA PRO A 13 -4.38 -2.14 -10.34
C PRO A 13 -3.24 -2.04 -11.37
N LEU A 14 -1.98 -2.21 -10.92
CA LEU A 14 -0.76 -2.15 -11.72
C LEU A 14 0.09 -3.40 -11.46
N ASP A 15 0.86 -3.82 -12.46
CA ASP A 15 1.76 -4.98 -12.37
C ASP A 15 3.07 -4.61 -11.64
N PHE A 16 2.94 -4.33 -10.34
CA PHE A 16 4.06 -4.10 -9.45
C PHE A 16 4.33 -5.33 -8.58
N PRO A 17 5.59 -5.57 -8.19
CA PRO A 17 5.91 -6.60 -7.22
C PRO A 17 5.13 -6.39 -5.92
N THR A 18 4.46 -7.43 -5.45
CA THR A 18 3.74 -7.44 -4.18
C THR A 18 4.42 -8.39 -3.19
N ASP A 19 4.32 -8.05 -1.90
CA ASP A 19 4.83 -8.85 -0.80
C ASP A 19 3.70 -9.10 0.20
N GLN A 20 3.71 -10.28 0.83
CA GLN A 20 2.82 -10.60 1.95
C GLN A 20 3.57 -10.43 3.27
N ALA A 21 3.02 -9.61 4.17
CA ALA A 21 3.54 -9.43 5.52
C ALA A 21 2.39 -9.21 6.53
N ALA A 22 2.63 -9.59 7.79
CA ALA A 22 1.70 -9.35 8.89
C ALA A 22 2.23 -8.22 9.78
N PHE A 23 1.52 -7.09 9.81
CA PHE A 23 1.88 -5.92 10.60
C PHE A 23 0.65 -5.07 10.89
N ASN A 24 0.74 -4.22 11.91
CA ASN A 24 -0.32 -3.28 12.24
C ASN A 24 -0.20 -2.03 11.36
N THR A 25 -1.34 -1.47 10.97
CA THR A 25 -1.43 -0.21 10.23
C THR A 25 -2.57 0.63 10.80
N ASP A 26 -2.69 1.87 10.34
CA ASP A 26 -3.80 2.75 10.71
C ASP A 26 -5.10 2.42 9.95
N LEU A 27 -5.00 1.64 8.87
CA LEU A 27 -6.12 1.29 7.99
C LEU A 27 -7.33 0.67 8.71
N PRO A 28 -7.19 -0.28 9.67
CA PRO A 28 -8.31 -0.83 10.42
C PRO A 28 -9.08 0.22 11.25
N TYR A 29 -8.43 1.32 11.63
CA TYR A 29 -9.01 2.37 12.46
C TYR A 29 -9.71 3.46 11.66
N TYR A 30 -9.69 3.38 10.31
CA TYR A 30 -10.40 4.32 9.47
C TYR A 30 -11.92 4.13 9.59
N ASN A 31 -12.62 5.14 10.12
CA ASN A 31 -14.05 5.06 10.48
C ASN A 31 -15.01 4.78 9.30
N ARG A 32 -14.57 4.96 8.05
CA ARG A 32 -15.35 4.69 6.82
C ARG A 32 -14.72 3.57 5.98
N LEU A 33 -14.01 2.63 6.62
CA LEU A 33 -13.30 1.54 5.94
C LEU A 33 -14.18 0.73 4.97
N SER A 34 -15.45 0.54 5.29
CA SER A 34 -16.43 -0.16 4.45
C SER A 34 -16.91 0.64 3.24
N GLN A 35 -16.63 1.94 3.18
CA GLN A 35 -17.04 2.84 2.08
C GLN A 35 -15.90 3.08 1.08
N LEU A 36 -14.70 2.57 1.35
CA LEU A 36 -13.56 2.72 0.45
C LEU A 36 -13.75 1.83 -0.79
N LYS A 37 -13.54 2.42 -1.98
CA LYS A 37 -13.51 1.69 -3.26
C LYS A 37 -12.37 0.67 -3.33
N GLY A 38 -11.25 0.96 -2.66
CA GLY A 38 -10.12 0.05 -2.56
C GLY A 38 -9.27 0.31 -1.32
N LYS A 39 -8.54 -0.71 -0.88
CA LYS A 39 -7.70 -0.71 0.32
C LYS A 39 -6.29 -1.12 -0.08
N TYR A 40 -5.35 -0.19 0.03
CA TYR A 40 -3.99 -0.40 -0.45
C TYR A 40 -2.99 0.00 0.64
N LEU A 41 -1.85 -0.70 0.65
CA LEU A 41 -0.66 -0.26 1.36
C LEU A 41 0.44 -0.09 0.33
N PHE A 42 1.03 1.09 0.30
CA PHE A 42 2.09 1.44 -0.62
C PHE A 42 3.26 2.03 0.17
N GLY A 43 4.46 1.56 -0.12
CA GLY A 43 5.69 2.06 0.47
C GLY A 43 6.87 1.65 -0.38
N ALA A 44 7.88 2.51 -0.45
CA ALA A 44 9.14 2.14 -1.07
C ALA A 44 9.86 1.12 -0.17
N GLY A 45 10.41 0.08 -0.77
CA GLY A 45 11.31 -0.87 -0.10
C GLY A 45 10.60 -2.14 0.32
N SER A 46 11.25 -2.90 1.20
CA SER A 46 10.68 -4.15 1.69
C SER A 46 10.19 -3.99 3.11
N ILE A 47 8.90 -4.27 3.33
CA ILE A 47 8.35 -4.34 4.68
C ILE A 47 9.01 -5.46 5.52
N LYS A 48 9.63 -6.45 4.88
CA LYS A 48 10.23 -7.64 5.54
C LYS A 48 11.43 -7.31 6.42
N ASN A 49 12.09 -6.17 6.20
CA ASN A 49 13.22 -5.71 7.01
C ASN A 49 12.89 -4.46 7.87
N ALA A 50 11.62 -4.05 7.92
CA ALA A 50 11.19 -2.93 8.76
C ALA A 50 11.52 -3.20 10.24
N HIS A 51 11.94 -2.15 10.96
CA HIS A 51 12.42 -2.23 12.34
C HIS A 51 13.67 -3.09 12.56
N SER A 52 14.42 -3.41 11.50
CA SER A 52 15.71 -4.11 11.60
C SER A 52 16.90 -3.15 11.53
N GLN A 53 18.07 -3.63 11.93
CA GLN A 53 19.34 -2.89 11.75
C GLN A 53 19.74 -2.74 10.27
N HIS A 54 19.06 -3.45 9.37
CA HIS A 54 19.30 -3.44 7.92
C HIS A 54 18.14 -2.79 7.15
N GLU A 55 17.27 -2.06 7.84
CA GLU A 55 16.25 -1.24 7.20
C GLU A 55 16.95 -0.16 6.35
N PHE A 56 16.73 -0.23 5.04
CA PHE A 56 17.45 0.59 4.08
C PHE A 56 16.61 0.79 2.81
N MET A 57 16.81 1.94 2.17
CA MET A 57 16.12 2.31 0.95
C MET A 57 17.06 2.97 -0.07
N PRO A 58 17.23 2.31 -1.23
CA PRO A 58 17.69 2.87 -2.49
C PRO A 58 17.37 4.33 -2.75
N LYS A 59 18.30 5.30 -2.87
CA LYS A 59 17.84 6.64 -3.32
C LYS A 59 17.22 6.58 -4.73
N ASN A 60 17.86 5.86 -5.64
CA ASN A 60 17.36 5.61 -6.99
C ASN A 60 16.02 4.87 -6.99
N GLU A 61 15.87 3.85 -6.13
CA GLU A 61 14.61 3.12 -6.00
C GLU A 61 13.49 4.00 -5.45
N LEU A 62 13.78 4.78 -4.40
CA LEU A 62 12.82 5.74 -3.82
C LEU A 62 12.28 6.71 -4.87
N HIS A 63 13.14 7.20 -5.77
CA HIS A 63 12.71 8.06 -6.87
C HIS A 63 11.78 7.34 -7.85
N ALA A 64 12.04 6.08 -8.17
CA ALA A 64 11.17 5.27 -9.03
C ALA A 64 9.80 5.01 -8.37
N TYR A 65 9.77 4.74 -7.05
CA TYR A 65 8.50 4.57 -6.32
C TYR A 65 7.63 5.83 -6.29
N LYS A 66 8.23 7.02 -6.35
CA LYS A 66 7.46 8.26 -6.50
C LYS A 66 6.72 8.30 -7.85
N ASP A 67 7.38 7.89 -8.93
CA ASP A 67 6.73 7.83 -10.25
C ASP A 67 5.63 6.74 -10.27
N ALA A 68 5.88 5.58 -9.66
CA ALA A 68 4.88 4.52 -9.49
C ALA A 68 3.64 4.98 -8.70
N LEU A 69 3.82 5.76 -7.62
CA LEU A 69 2.72 6.30 -6.84
C LEU A 69 1.86 7.26 -7.65
N VAL A 70 2.48 8.10 -8.48
CA VAL A 70 1.77 9.01 -9.39
C VAL A 70 0.94 8.21 -10.39
N GLU A 71 1.54 7.21 -11.04
CA GLU A 71 0.84 6.34 -11.99
C GLU A 71 -0.34 5.61 -11.34
N LEU A 72 -0.14 5.02 -10.16
CA LEU A 72 -1.17 4.36 -9.39
C LEU A 72 -2.33 5.30 -9.06
N THR A 73 -2.01 6.52 -8.62
CA THR A 73 -3.03 7.52 -8.27
C THR A 73 -3.81 7.94 -9.51
N LEU A 74 -3.13 8.19 -10.63
CA LEU A 74 -3.79 8.55 -11.90
C LEU A 74 -4.71 7.43 -12.38
N LYS A 75 -4.28 6.17 -12.29
CA LYS A 75 -5.08 5.00 -12.65
C LYS A 75 -6.35 4.90 -11.78
N LEU A 76 -6.19 4.99 -10.46
CA LEU A 76 -7.31 4.89 -9.50
C LEU A 76 -8.29 6.07 -9.60
N CYS A 77 -7.80 7.29 -9.87
CA CYS A 77 -8.66 8.46 -10.05
C CYS A 77 -9.29 8.54 -11.44
N GLY A 78 -8.63 8.00 -12.47
CA GLY A 78 -9.11 8.01 -13.86
C GLY A 78 -10.27 7.04 -14.11
N GLU A 79 -10.40 5.99 -13.31
CA GLU A 79 -11.51 5.03 -13.38
C GLU A 79 -12.88 5.66 -13.04
N ASP A 80 -12.90 6.81 -12.36
CA ASP A 80 -14.13 7.56 -12.07
C ASP A 80 -14.62 8.43 -13.25
N SER A 81 -13.91 8.45 -14.39
CA SER A 81 -14.23 9.29 -15.55
C SER A 81 -14.93 8.56 -16.71
N MET A 82 -15.26 7.27 -16.54
CA MET A 82 -15.96 6.45 -17.52
C MET A 82 -17.22 5.80 -16.91
N GLU A 83 -18.10 6.62 -16.32
CA GLU A 83 -19.51 6.31 -16.09
C GLU A 83 -20.40 7.44 -16.63
#